data_AF-A0A380G3M5-F1
#
_entry.id   AF-A0A380G3M5-F1
#
_cell.length_a   1.000
_cell.length_b   1.000
_cell.length_c   1.000
_cell.angle_alpha   90.00
_cell.angle_beta   90.00
_cell.angle_gamma   90.00
#
_symmetry.space_group_name_H-M   'P 1'
#
loop_
_entity.id
_entity.type
_entity.pdbx_description
1 polymer ?
#
loop_
_entity_poly.entity_id
_entity_poly.type
_entity_poly.pdbx_seq_one_letter_code
_entity_poly.pdbx_strand_id
1 'polypeptide(L)'
;MTSKTSKIKVIFLIIFFILFVYGGYCINSNFNSKDVNKINIYISYIGLFATFGGAYLGAKISGQYTMKSLKISENNKKIINKKRAFGLKKELIKVTKVALNKARPQDGSGMFTFEEDEYIRVRDIYINKINENLKQISDFKMSENYYYLDDEDINDLDNIYFLLSDLVFSIEDLNNRVDEGQNENYPEFAVTKRQYFSLLDELYKKYY
;
A
#
# COMPACT_ATOMS: atom_id res chain seq x y z
N MET A 1 -18.41 9.58 -24.30
CA MET A 1 -18.36 10.92 -23.68
C MET A 1 -17.58 11.96 -24.52
N THR A 2 -17.40 11.74 -25.83
CA THR A 2 -16.53 12.53 -26.74
C THR A 2 -17.27 13.46 -27.70
N SER A 3 -18.56 13.23 -27.96
CA SER A 3 -19.37 14.02 -28.91
C SER A 3 -19.68 15.44 -28.42
N LYS A 4 -19.96 15.61 -27.12
CA LYS A 4 -20.40 16.90 -26.55
C LYS A 4 -19.27 17.93 -26.47
N THR A 5 -18.06 17.48 -26.12
CA THR A 5 -16.85 18.33 -26.07
C THR A 5 -16.39 18.76 -27.46
N SER A 6 -16.62 17.93 -28.49
CA SER A 6 -16.32 18.29 -29.88
C SER A 6 -17.20 19.44 -30.38
N LYS A 7 -18.50 19.43 -30.08
CA LYS A 7 -19.43 20.49 -30.49
C LYS A 7 -19.11 21.84 -29.86
N ILE A 8 -18.74 21.85 -28.57
CA ILE A 8 -18.36 23.08 -27.85
C ILE A 8 -17.08 23.68 -28.43
N LYS A 9 -16.08 22.85 -28.78
CA LYS A 9 -14.84 23.31 -29.43
C LYS A 9 -15.11 23.95 -30.79
N VAL A 10 -16.00 23.37 -31.59
CA VAL A 10 -16.39 23.90 -32.90
C VAL A 10 -17.09 25.25 -32.76
N ILE A 11 -18.04 25.39 -31.82
CA ILE A 11 -18.73 26.66 -31.57
C ILE A 11 -17.74 27.75 -31.12
N PHE A 12 -16.82 27.42 -30.21
CA PHE A 12 -15.81 28.38 -29.74
C PHE A 12 -14.88 28.83 -30.89
N LEU A 13 -14.51 27.91 -31.78
CA LEU A 13 -13.67 28.19 -32.94
C LEU A 13 -14.38 29.08 -33.98
N ILE A 14 -15.69 28.87 -34.19
CA ILE A 14 -16.51 29.74 -35.05
C ILE A 14 -16.61 31.15 -34.47
N ILE A 15 -16.89 31.29 -33.17
CA ILE A 15 -16.94 32.61 -32.51
C ILE A 15 -15.59 33.31 -32.58
N PHE A 16 -14.50 32.59 -32.34
CA PHE A 16 -13.14 33.14 -32.45
C PHE A 16 -12.82 33.59 -33.88
N PHE A 17 -13.22 32.82 -34.89
CA PHE A 17 -13.00 33.17 -36.29
C PHE A 17 -13.80 34.39 -36.73
N ILE A 18 -15.07 34.49 -36.31
CA ILE A 18 -15.93 35.67 -36.57
C ILE A 18 -15.29 36.92 -35.93
N LEU A 19 -14.83 36.82 -34.69
CA LEU A 19 -14.12 37.91 -34.03
C LEU A 19 -12.84 38.26 -34.80
N PHE A 20 -12.02 37.28 -35.18
CA PHE A 20 -10.74 37.51 -35.86
C PHE A 20 -10.90 38.20 -37.22
N VAL A 21 -11.86 37.75 -38.04
CA VAL A 21 -12.17 38.35 -39.34
C VAL A 21 -12.73 39.77 -39.18
N TYR A 22 -13.63 39.99 -38.22
CA TYR A 22 -14.19 41.31 -37.95
C TYR A 22 -13.14 42.30 -37.44
N GLY A 23 -12.26 41.85 -36.52
CA GLY A 23 -11.13 42.66 -36.04
C GLY A 23 -10.15 43.03 -37.16
N GLY A 24 -9.80 42.08 -38.03
CA GLY A 24 -8.95 42.32 -39.19
C GLY A 24 -9.56 43.28 -40.23
N TYR A 25 -10.87 43.19 -40.45
CA TYR A 25 -11.60 44.13 -41.31
C TYR A 25 -11.58 45.56 -40.75
N CYS A 26 -11.74 45.73 -39.43
CA CYS A 26 -11.59 47.03 -38.79
C CYS A 26 -10.18 47.60 -39.01
N ILE A 27 -9.12 46.79 -38.82
CA ILE A 27 -7.68 47.13 -39.01
C ILE A 27 -7.39 47.66 -40.41
N ASN A 28 -7.91 46.98 -41.44
CA ASN A 28 -7.61 47.30 -42.83
C ASN A 28 -8.37 48.53 -43.37
N SER A 29 -9.40 49.00 -42.67
CA SER A 29 -10.13 50.21 -43.06
C SER A 29 -9.38 51.45 -42.57
N ASN A 30 -8.71 52.17 -43.48
CA ASN A 30 -7.99 53.45 -43.28
C ASN A 30 -8.29 54.11 -41.93
N PHE A 31 -7.34 53.95 -40.99
CA PHE A 31 -7.44 54.42 -39.61
C PHE A 31 -7.37 55.95 -39.61
N ASN A 32 -8.52 56.62 -39.79
CA ASN A 32 -8.60 58.07 -39.68
C ASN A 32 -8.83 58.38 -38.20
N SER A 33 -7.83 58.94 -37.52
CA SER A 33 -7.80 59.17 -36.06
C SER A 33 -8.89 60.09 -35.53
N LYS A 34 -9.68 60.71 -36.42
CA LYS A 34 -10.84 61.56 -36.08
C LYS A 34 -12.13 60.78 -35.89
N ASP A 35 -12.17 59.50 -36.24
CA ASP A 35 -13.38 58.68 -36.20
C ASP A 35 -13.48 57.89 -34.87
N VAL A 36 -14.02 58.56 -33.85
CA VAL A 36 -14.16 58.07 -32.46
C VAL A 36 -14.83 56.69 -32.40
N ASN A 37 -15.77 56.42 -33.32
CA ASN A 37 -16.48 55.15 -33.40
C ASN A 37 -15.54 53.97 -33.72
N LYS A 38 -14.57 54.17 -34.62
CA LYS A 38 -13.59 53.13 -34.97
C LYS A 38 -12.71 52.82 -33.77
N ILE A 39 -12.19 53.86 -33.10
CA ILE A 39 -11.35 53.73 -31.90
C ILE A 39 -12.07 52.95 -30.78
N ASN A 40 -13.35 53.24 -30.53
CA ASN A 40 -14.16 52.53 -29.55
C ASN A 40 -14.33 51.03 -29.88
N ILE A 41 -14.49 50.69 -31.16
CA ILE A 41 -14.57 49.29 -31.63
C ILE A 41 -13.24 48.56 -31.38
N TYR A 42 -12.09 49.20 -31.65
CA TYR A 42 -10.78 48.61 -31.36
C TYR A 42 -10.55 48.36 -29.87
N ILE A 43 -10.87 49.34 -29.03
CA ILE A 43 -10.70 49.22 -27.58
C ILE A 43 -11.60 48.09 -27.04
N SER A 44 -12.83 48.01 -27.54
CA SER A 44 -13.76 46.92 -27.19
C SER A 44 -13.24 45.56 -27.64
N TYR A 45 -12.63 45.48 -28.83
CA TYR A 45 -12.04 44.26 -29.35
C TYR A 45 -10.83 43.80 -28.52
N ILE A 46 -9.89 44.70 -28.22
CA ILE A 46 -8.75 44.42 -27.35
C ILE A 46 -9.24 44.03 -25.95
N GLY A 47 -10.28 44.69 -25.43
CA GLY A 47 -10.91 44.36 -24.15
C GLY A 47 -11.51 42.95 -24.11
N LEU A 48 -12.12 42.49 -25.20
CA LEU A 48 -12.63 41.12 -25.34
C LEU A 48 -11.48 40.10 -25.30
N PHE A 49 -10.41 40.33 -26.05
CA PHE A 49 -9.24 39.44 -26.04
C PHE A 49 -8.53 39.43 -24.69
N ALA A 50 -8.40 40.58 -24.03
CA ALA A 50 -7.83 40.67 -22.70
C ALA A 50 -8.67 39.89 -21.67
N THR A 51 -10.00 40.04 -21.71
CA THR A 51 -10.89 39.39 -20.74
C THR A 51 -10.98 37.88 -20.98
N PHE A 52 -11.34 37.46 -22.20
CA PHE A 52 -11.54 36.04 -22.50
C PHE A 52 -10.21 35.28 -22.67
N GLY A 53 -9.22 35.89 -23.31
CA GLY A 53 -7.89 35.32 -23.46
C GLY A 53 -7.17 35.20 -22.12
N GLY A 54 -7.23 36.24 -21.29
CA GLY A 54 -6.70 36.23 -19.92
C GLY A 54 -7.38 35.17 -19.04
N ALA A 55 -8.72 35.10 -19.06
CA ALA A 55 -9.47 34.09 -18.33
C ALA A 55 -9.14 32.66 -18.80
N TYR A 56 -9.03 32.43 -20.10
CA TYR A 56 -8.65 31.13 -20.66
C TYR A 56 -7.23 30.71 -20.26
N LEU A 57 -6.25 31.61 -20.41
CA LEU A 57 -4.86 31.37 -20.03
C LEU A 57 -4.76 31.07 -18.52
N GLY A 58 -5.42 31.88 -17.69
CA GLY A 58 -5.49 31.67 -16.24
C GLY A 58 -6.10 30.31 -15.88
N ALA A 59 -7.24 29.96 -16.47
CA ALA A 59 -7.90 28.66 -16.25
C ALA A 59 -7.04 27.49 -16.72
N LYS A 60 -6.36 27.60 -17.87
CA LYS A 60 -5.48 26.57 -18.42
C LYS A 60 -4.27 26.32 -17.51
N ILE A 61 -3.60 27.39 -17.08
CA ILE A 61 -2.44 27.31 -16.18
C ILE A 61 -2.86 26.72 -14.84
N SER A 62 -3.93 27.25 -14.24
CA SER A 62 -4.48 26.75 -12.98
C SER A 62 -4.80 25.25 -13.06
N GLY A 63 -5.54 24.82 -14.10
CA GLY A 63 -5.87 23.41 -14.30
C GLY A 63 -4.65 22.50 -14.46
N GLN A 64 -3.59 22.95 -15.13
CA GLN A 64 -2.33 22.20 -15.25
C GLN A 64 -1.64 22.00 -13.89
N TYR A 65 -1.56 23.05 -13.08
CA TYR A 65 -0.98 22.97 -11.73
C TYR A 65 -1.83 22.13 -10.78
N THR A 66 -3.16 22.27 -10.83
CA THR A 66 -4.08 21.42 -10.05
C THR A 66 -3.88 19.95 -10.40
N MET A 67 -3.83 19.60 -11.68
CA MET A 67 -3.61 18.22 -12.12
C MET A 67 -2.24 17.69 -11.68
N LYS A 68 -1.19 18.52 -11.75
CA LYS A 68 0.14 18.14 -11.27
C LYS A 68 0.16 17.91 -9.76
N SER A 69 -0.51 18.77 -8.99
CA SER A 69 -0.65 18.65 -7.54
C SER A 69 -1.39 17.38 -7.14
N LEU A 70 -2.50 17.06 -7.82
CA LEU A 70 -3.25 15.82 -7.59
C LEU A 70 -2.38 14.58 -7.82
N LYS A 71 -1.63 14.52 -8.93
CA LYS A 71 -0.71 13.41 -9.20
C LYS A 71 0.38 13.25 -8.14
N ILE A 72 0.96 14.37 -7.69
CA ILE A 72 1.98 14.36 -6.62
C ILE A 72 1.34 13.86 -5.32
N SER A 73 0.15 14.33 -4.98
CA SER A 73 -0.59 13.90 -3.79
C SER A 73 -0.91 12.41 -3.80
N GLU A 74 -1.40 11.87 -4.92
CA GLU A 74 -1.67 10.45 -5.10
C GLU A 74 -0.40 9.60 -4.97
N ASN A 75 0.70 10.02 -5.61
CA ASN A 75 1.98 9.33 -5.47
C ASN A 75 2.52 9.38 -4.04
N ASN A 76 2.43 10.53 -3.37
CA ASN A 76 2.84 10.67 -1.97
C ASN A 76 2.00 9.76 -1.07
N LYS A 77 0.69 9.65 -1.30
CA LYS A 77 -0.19 8.73 -0.57
C LYS A 77 0.25 7.28 -0.74
N LYS A 78 0.58 6.85 -1.96
CA LYS A 78 1.12 5.50 -2.23
C LYS A 78 2.43 5.26 -1.49
N ILE A 79 3.37 6.21 -1.54
CA ILE A 79 4.66 6.09 -0.84
C ILE A 79 4.47 5.99 0.68
N ILE A 80 3.59 6.81 1.25
CA ILE A 80 3.28 6.79 2.68
C ILE A 80 2.65 5.45 3.07
N ASN A 81 1.68 4.97 2.28
CA ASN A 81 1.02 3.70 2.53
C ASN A 81 1.99 2.51 2.45
N LYS A 82 2.91 2.49 1.46
CA LYS A 82 3.97 1.47 1.38
C LYS A 82 4.86 1.48 2.63
N LYS A 83 5.31 2.67 3.07
CA LYS A 83 6.10 2.80 4.31
C LYS A 83 5.34 2.31 5.54
N ARG A 84 4.05 2.62 5.62
CA ARG A 84 3.18 2.17 6.72
C ARG A 84 3.03 0.65 6.71
N ALA A 85 2.73 0.05 5.55
CA ALA A 85 2.60 -1.39 5.39
C ALA A 85 3.88 -2.12 5.82
N PHE A 86 5.04 -1.65 5.36
CA PHE A 86 6.34 -2.17 5.77
C PHE A 86 6.58 -2.05 7.29
N GLY A 87 6.23 -0.90 7.88
CA GLY A 87 6.33 -0.70 9.32
C GLY A 87 5.48 -1.68 10.13
N LEU A 88 4.23 -1.89 9.70
CA LEU A 88 3.31 -2.84 10.33
C LEU A 88 3.81 -4.28 10.20
N LYS A 89 4.27 -4.70 9.00
CA LYS A 89 4.92 -6.00 8.79
C LYS A 89 6.07 -6.21 9.77
N LYS A 90 6.96 -5.22 9.90
CA LYS A 90 8.12 -5.29 10.80
C LYS A 90 7.71 -5.41 12.27
N GLU A 91 6.65 -4.71 12.67
CA GLU A 91 6.09 -4.81 14.02
C GLU A 91 5.51 -6.20 14.29
N LEU A 92 4.72 -6.76 13.37
CA LEU A 92 4.18 -8.12 13.46
C LEU A 92 5.29 -9.15 13.61
N ILE A 93 6.34 -9.04 12.82
CA ILE A 93 7.51 -9.91 12.91
C ILE A 93 8.20 -9.78 14.27
N LYS A 94 8.36 -8.55 14.77
CA LYS A 94 8.98 -8.31 16.09
C LYS A 94 8.16 -8.94 17.22
N VAL A 95 6.84 -8.80 17.20
CA VAL A 95 5.95 -9.40 18.21
C VAL A 95 6.02 -10.92 18.14
N THR A 96 5.97 -11.48 16.92
CA THR A 96 6.14 -12.92 16.65
C THR A 96 7.45 -13.44 17.24
N LYS A 97 8.57 -12.76 16.96
CA LYS A 97 9.90 -13.07 17.48
C LYS A 97 9.93 -13.10 19.01
N VAL A 98 9.30 -12.13 19.67
CA VAL A 98 9.18 -12.10 21.14
C VAL A 98 8.35 -13.27 21.67
N ALA A 99 7.26 -13.62 20.98
CA ALA A 99 6.41 -14.74 21.37
C ALA A 99 7.15 -16.08 21.25
N LEU A 100 7.87 -16.30 20.14
CA LEU A 100 8.71 -17.48 19.93
C LEU A 100 9.81 -17.60 20.98
N ASN A 101 10.51 -16.50 21.26
CA ASN A 101 11.54 -16.48 22.31
C ASN A 101 11.00 -16.82 23.69
N LYS A 102 9.78 -16.36 24.01
CA LYS A 102 9.11 -16.69 25.28
C LYS A 102 8.57 -18.11 25.31
N ALA A 103 8.34 -18.72 24.15
CA ALA A 103 7.91 -20.11 24.01
C ALA A 103 9.08 -21.10 23.99
N ARG A 104 10.32 -20.60 23.90
CA ARG A 104 11.52 -21.42 24.01
C ARG A 104 11.69 -21.88 25.45
N PRO A 105 11.91 -23.18 25.72
CA PRO A 105 12.31 -23.63 27.04
C PRO A 105 13.63 -23.00 27.44
N GLN A 106 13.75 -22.83 28.75
CA GLN A 106 14.95 -22.39 29.41
C GLN A 106 15.19 -23.39 30.53
N ASP A 107 16.44 -23.78 30.72
CA ASP A 107 16.80 -24.59 31.88
C ASP A 107 16.59 -23.80 33.17
N GLY A 108 16.77 -24.48 34.32
CA GLY A 108 16.72 -23.85 35.64
C GLY A 108 17.72 -22.71 35.86
N SER A 109 18.67 -22.48 34.95
CA SER A 109 19.63 -21.37 34.97
C SER A 109 19.21 -20.18 34.09
N GLY A 110 18.07 -20.27 33.40
CA GLY A 110 17.59 -19.26 32.46
C GLY A 110 18.37 -19.27 31.14
N MET A 111 19.23 -20.27 30.93
CA MET A 111 19.95 -20.49 29.68
C MET A 111 19.03 -21.22 28.71
N PHE A 112 19.14 -20.88 27.43
CA PHE A 112 18.32 -21.51 26.41
C PHE A 112 18.76 -22.94 26.17
N THR A 113 17.96 -23.90 26.59
CA THR A 113 18.17 -25.33 26.34
C THR A 113 17.21 -25.82 25.25
N PHE A 114 17.76 -26.61 24.32
CA PHE A 114 17.00 -27.34 23.30
C PHE A 114 16.93 -28.83 23.68
N GLU A 115 16.96 -29.13 24.98
CA GLU A 115 17.04 -30.51 25.45
C GLU A 115 15.69 -31.22 25.21
N GLU A 116 15.80 -32.48 24.81
CA GLU A 116 14.72 -33.32 24.30
C GLU A 116 13.60 -33.59 25.33
N ASP A 117 13.88 -33.45 26.61
CA ASP A 117 13.07 -33.88 27.74
C ASP A 117 12.15 -32.80 28.34
N GLU A 118 12.34 -31.52 28.00
CA GLU A 118 11.61 -30.39 28.62
C GLU A 118 10.23 -30.08 27.97
N TYR A 119 9.89 -30.74 26.86
CA TYR A 119 8.72 -30.35 26.02
C TYR A 119 7.44 -31.18 26.25
N ILE A 120 7.40 -32.04 27.27
CA ILE A 120 6.28 -32.97 27.51
C ILE A 120 4.92 -32.25 27.68
N ARG A 121 4.90 -30.95 27.99
CA ARG A 121 3.69 -30.11 27.89
C ARG A 121 4.02 -28.68 27.47
N VAL A 122 4.02 -28.41 26.17
CA VAL A 122 3.89 -27.04 25.68
C VAL A 122 2.47 -26.58 25.98
N ARG A 123 2.30 -25.93 27.14
CA ARG A 123 1.01 -25.46 27.68
C ARG A 123 0.26 -24.60 26.65
N ASP A 124 -1.07 -24.65 26.71
CA ASP A 124 -2.04 -23.86 25.93
C ASP A 124 -1.65 -22.37 25.77
N ILE A 125 -0.98 -21.79 26.77
CA ILE A 125 -0.50 -20.40 26.75
C ILE A 125 0.42 -20.11 25.55
N TYR A 126 1.21 -21.08 25.09
CA TYR A 126 2.11 -20.91 23.95
C TYR A 126 1.37 -21.02 22.61
N ILE A 127 0.52 -22.04 22.48
CA ILE A 127 -0.36 -22.24 21.32
C ILE A 127 -1.25 -20.99 21.14
N ASN A 128 -1.86 -20.50 22.23
CA ASN A 128 -2.70 -19.31 22.20
C ASN A 128 -1.94 -18.06 21.71
N LYS A 129 -0.71 -17.85 22.18
CA LYS A 129 0.10 -16.70 21.72
C LYS A 129 0.53 -16.82 20.26
N ILE A 130 0.87 -18.02 19.80
CA ILE A 130 1.22 -18.22 18.38
C ILE A 130 -0.04 -18.05 17.52
N ASN A 131 -1.19 -18.57 17.96
CA ASN A 131 -2.50 -18.40 17.31
C ASN A 131 -2.95 -16.93 17.25
N GLU A 132 -2.71 -16.15 18.30
CA GLU A 132 -2.94 -14.70 18.29
C GLU A 132 -2.09 -14.01 17.22
N ASN A 133 -0.81 -14.38 17.08
CA ASN A 133 0.06 -13.83 16.04
C ASN A 133 -0.38 -14.27 14.64
N LEU A 134 -0.73 -15.55 14.45
CA LEU A 134 -1.30 -16.05 13.19
C LEU A 134 -2.56 -15.26 12.81
N LYS A 135 -3.43 -14.99 13.77
CA LYS A 135 -4.61 -14.16 13.57
C LYS A 135 -4.24 -12.73 13.17
N GLN A 136 -3.30 -12.09 13.87
CA GLN A 136 -2.85 -10.73 13.51
C GLN A 136 -2.25 -10.67 12.10
N ILE A 137 -1.46 -11.67 11.70
CA ILE A 137 -0.92 -11.78 10.34
C ILE A 137 -2.05 -11.98 9.34
N SER A 138 -2.99 -12.87 9.62
CA SER A 138 -4.18 -13.10 8.78
C SER A 138 -5.01 -11.83 8.60
N ASP A 139 -5.30 -11.12 9.70
CA ASP A 139 -6.05 -9.87 9.67
C ASP A 139 -5.31 -8.79 8.88
N PHE A 140 -3.97 -8.73 9.00
CA PHE A 140 -3.15 -7.84 8.20
C PHE A 140 -3.19 -8.19 6.71
N LYS A 141 -3.13 -9.48 6.33
CA LYS A 141 -3.25 -9.95 4.94
C LYS A 141 -4.59 -9.54 4.30
N MET A 142 -5.65 -9.44 5.10
CA MET A 142 -6.97 -8.97 4.64
C MET A 142 -7.10 -7.43 4.61
N SER A 143 -6.12 -6.70 5.16
CA SER A 143 -6.16 -5.24 5.26
C SER A 143 -5.74 -4.53 3.97
N GLU A 144 -6.17 -3.27 3.80
CA GLU A 144 -5.74 -2.45 2.66
C GLU A 144 -4.21 -2.28 2.59
N ASN A 145 -3.54 -2.29 3.75
CA ASN A 145 -2.09 -2.10 3.82
C ASN A 145 -1.32 -3.23 3.13
N TYR A 146 -1.87 -4.45 3.11
CA TYR A 146 -1.22 -5.60 2.47
C TYR A 146 -0.97 -5.37 0.99
N TYR A 147 -1.90 -4.73 0.28
CA TYR A 147 -1.78 -4.43 -1.15
C TYR A 147 -0.66 -3.43 -1.50
N TYR A 148 -0.06 -2.78 -0.50
CA TYR A 148 1.07 -1.87 -0.70
C TYR A 148 2.42 -2.52 -0.44
N LEU A 149 2.46 -3.78 0.01
CA LEU A 149 3.68 -4.56 0.08
C LEU A 149 4.16 -4.94 -1.33
N ASP A 150 5.46 -5.16 -1.47
CA ASP A 150 6.00 -5.79 -2.67
C ASP A 150 6.02 -7.33 -2.52
N ASP A 151 6.26 -8.01 -3.63
CA ASP A 151 6.21 -9.47 -3.71
C ASP A 151 7.20 -10.14 -2.75
N GLU A 152 8.36 -9.52 -2.51
CA GLU A 152 9.35 -10.01 -1.56
C GLU A 152 8.82 -9.94 -0.13
N ASP A 153 8.25 -8.80 0.28
CA ASP A 153 7.63 -8.63 1.59
C ASP A 153 6.43 -9.57 1.80
N ILE A 154 5.63 -9.80 0.76
CA ILE A 154 4.51 -10.74 0.76
C ILE A 154 5.00 -12.17 0.98
N ASN A 155 5.97 -12.61 0.16
CA ASN A 155 6.54 -13.95 0.26
C ASN A 155 7.18 -14.18 1.63
N ASP A 156 7.84 -13.17 2.18
CA ASP A 156 8.42 -13.25 3.51
C ASP A 156 7.32 -13.48 4.57
N LEU A 157 6.26 -12.68 4.55
CA LEU A 157 5.13 -12.80 5.48
C LEU A 157 4.39 -14.14 5.33
N ASP A 158 4.22 -14.64 4.11
CA ASP A 158 3.56 -15.92 3.84
C ASP A 158 4.38 -17.09 4.38
N ASN A 159 5.68 -17.11 4.12
CA ASN A 159 6.58 -18.13 4.68
C ASN A 159 6.52 -18.15 6.21
N ILE A 160 6.48 -16.98 6.83
CA ILE A 160 6.35 -16.84 8.28
C ILE A 160 5.04 -17.44 8.77
N TYR A 161 3.93 -17.09 8.11
CA TYR A 161 2.62 -17.60 8.45
C TYR A 161 2.58 -19.13 8.37
N PHE A 162 3.13 -19.71 7.30
CA PHE A 162 3.21 -21.16 7.13
C PHE A 162 4.06 -21.82 8.22
N LEU A 163 5.27 -21.32 8.48
CA LEU A 163 6.15 -21.88 9.52
C LEU A 163 5.50 -21.83 10.92
N LEU A 164 4.81 -20.74 11.27
CA LEU A 164 4.09 -20.63 12.53
C LEU A 164 2.90 -21.60 12.60
N SER A 165 2.17 -21.77 11.50
CA SER A 165 1.04 -22.70 11.43
C SER A 165 1.50 -24.15 11.60
N ASP A 166 2.58 -24.54 10.92
CA ASP A 166 3.16 -25.88 11.01
C ASP A 166 3.74 -26.13 12.41
N LEU A 167 4.30 -25.10 13.05
CA LEU A 167 4.77 -25.18 14.42
C LEU A 167 3.62 -25.45 15.40
N VAL A 168 2.51 -24.72 15.29
CA VAL A 168 1.32 -24.95 16.13
C VAL A 168 0.78 -26.36 15.92
N PHE A 169 0.62 -26.78 14.66
CA PHE A 169 0.15 -28.11 14.33
C PHE A 169 1.03 -29.21 14.93
N SER A 170 2.36 -29.05 14.84
CA SER A 170 3.32 -30.01 15.41
C SER A 170 3.24 -30.06 16.93
N ILE A 171 3.03 -28.91 17.60
CA ILE A 171 2.84 -28.85 19.06
C ILE A 171 1.54 -29.54 19.47
N GLU A 172 0.44 -29.27 18.76
CA GLU A 172 -0.86 -29.89 19.04
C GLU A 172 -0.82 -31.41 18.84
N ASP A 173 -0.17 -31.90 17.77
CA ASP A 173 0.03 -33.34 17.53
C ASP A 173 0.86 -33.98 18.66
N LEU A 174 1.95 -33.34 19.10
CA LEU A 174 2.73 -33.82 20.24
C LEU A 174 1.91 -33.90 21.52
N ASN A 175 1.13 -32.86 21.84
CA ASN A 175 0.26 -32.85 23.02
C ASN A 175 -0.78 -33.97 22.98
N ASN A 176 -1.46 -34.16 21.85
CA ASN A 176 -2.43 -35.25 21.68
C ASN A 176 -1.80 -36.64 21.88
N ARG A 177 -0.59 -36.85 21.34
CA ARG A 177 0.15 -38.10 21.51
C ARG A 177 0.57 -38.35 22.97
N VAL A 178 0.97 -37.30 23.70
CA VAL A 178 1.24 -37.41 25.15
C VAL A 178 -0.02 -37.81 25.90
N ASP A 179 -1.18 -37.23 25.56
CA ASP A 179 -2.46 -37.55 26.19
C ASP A 179 -2.89 -39.01 25.92
N GLU A 180 -2.49 -39.59 24.78
CA GLU A 180 -2.62 -41.01 24.46
C GLU A 180 -1.60 -41.93 25.17
N GLY A 181 -0.66 -41.35 25.94
CA GLY A 181 0.40 -42.08 26.64
C GLY A 181 1.60 -42.44 25.76
N GLN A 182 1.71 -41.87 24.55
CA GLN A 182 2.88 -42.01 23.70
C GLN A 182 4.06 -41.20 24.26
N ASN A 183 5.28 -41.63 23.92
CA ASN A 183 6.53 -40.99 24.31
C ASN A 183 7.62 -41.28 23.27
N GLU A 184 8.87 -40.91 23.54
CA GLU A 184 9.99 -41.06 22.61
C GLU A 184 10.28 -42.48 22.12
N ASN A 185 9.83 -43.50 22.86
CA ASN A 185 9.97 -44.88 22.42
C ASN A 185 9.02 -45.22 21.26
N TYR A 186 8.02 -44.36 20.98
CA TYR A 186 7.12 -44.49 19.85
C TYR A 186 7.73 -43.80 18.62
N PRO A 187 7.93 -44.51 17.49
CA PRO A 187 8.57 -43.95 16.30
C PRO A 187 7.89 -42.68 15.77
N GLU A 188 6.55 -42.65 15.79
CA GLU A 188 5.79 -41.49 15.30
C GLU A 188 6.00 -40.26 16.17
N PHE A 189 5.99 -40.41 17.50
CA PHE A 189 6.28 -39.33 18.44
C PHE A 189 7.68 -38.75 18.19
N ALA A 190 8.68 -39.61 18.01
CA ALA A 190 10.05 -39.19 17.72
C ALA A 190 10.19 -38.50 16.34
N VAL A 191 9.33 -38.81 15.37
CA VAL A 191 9.28 -38.13 14.07
C VAL A 191 8.65 -36.74 14.22
N THR A 192 7.46 -36.63 14.82
CA THR A 192 6.80 -35.33 15.04
C THR A 192 7.68 -34.40 15.87
N LYS A 193 8.34 -34.92 16.90
CA LYS A 193 9.28 -34.16 17.72
C LYS A 193 10.45 -33.60 16.91
N ARG A 194 11.08 -34.41 16.05
CA ARG A 194 12.15 -33.94 15.15
C ARG A 194 11.66 -32.88 14.16
N GLN A 195 10.46 -33.05 13.61
CA GLN A 195 9.85 -32.06 12.72
C GLN A 195 9.63 -30.72 13.44
N TYR A 196 9.08 -30.76 14.65
CA TYR A 196 8.92 -29.56 15.49
C TYR A 196 10.24 -28.81 15.69
N PHE A 197 11.33 -29.51 16.06
CA PHE A 197 12.63 -28.88 16.23
C PHE A 197 13.20 -28.32 14.92
N SER A 198 13.00 -29.00 13.80
CA SER A 198 13.42 -28.51 12.48
C SER A 198 12.71 -27.21 12.10
N LEU A 199 11.39 -27.14 12.31
CA LEU A 199 10.59 -25.93 12.04
C LEU A 199 11.03 -24.77 12.92
N LEU A 200 11.29 -25.06 14.20
CA LEU A 200 11.76 -24.08 15.16
C LEU A 200 13.13 -23.51 14.75
N ASP A 201 14.08 -24.37 14.36
CA ASP A 201 15.39 -23.96 13.87
C ASP A 201 15.31 -23.11 12.59
N GLU A 202 14.44 -23.49 11.65
CA GLU A 202 14.19 -22.70 10.43
C GLU A 202 13.64 -21.30 10.73
N LEU A 203 12.66 -21.22 11.64
CA LEU A 203 12.14 -19.96 12.16
C LEU A 203 13.26 -19.12 12.78
N TYR A 204 14.07 -19.70 13.65
CA TYR A 204 15.15 -18.96 14.30
C TYR A 204 16.20 -18.46 13.31
N LYS A 205 16.67 -19.28 12.37
CA LYS A 205 17.61 -18.88 11.31
C LYS A 205 17.11 -17.73 10.46
N LYS A 206 15.79 -17.66 10.24
CA LYS A 206 15.19 -16.60 9.44
C LYS A 206 15.07 -15.28 10.21
N TYR A 207 14.99 -15.33 11.54
CA TYR A 207 14.72 -14.17 12.38
C TYR A 207 15.88 -13.70 13.27
N TYR A 208 16.94 -14.49 13.43
CA TYR A 208 18.12 -14.22 14.25
C TYR A 208 19.39 -14.47 13.46
#